data_AF-A0A0B8P884-F1
#
_entry.id   AF-A0A0B8P884-F1
#
_cell.length_a   1.000
_cell.length_b   1.000
_cell.length_c   1.000
_cell.angle_alpha   90.00
_cell.angle_beta   90.00
_cell.angle_gamma   90.00
#
_symmetry.space_group_name_H-M   'P 1'
#
loop_
_entity.id
_entity.type
_entity.pdbx_description
1 polymer ?
#
loop_
_entity_poly.entity_id
_entity_poly.type
_entity_poly.pdbx_seq_one_letter_code
_entity_poly.pdbx_strand_id
1 'polypeptide(L)'
;MTQKVKILDIDRLVVAIAISRNTINTLIENKAFPAPIQILGKAKRWDVKEIESWMRAKILERNHSPKEYYDYHRPENENKLLRFHSYATLKAEFGVARSSLYVLMRDGGFPHPVKLSARRVGWVESEVIDWFEAQKLKRQML
;
A
#
# COMPACT_ATOMS: atom_id res chain seq x y z
N MET A 1 8.10 -26.68 -8.82
CA MET A 1 6.81 -26.44 -8.11
C MET A 1 6.10 -25.27 -8.78
N THR A 2 5.02 -25.53 -9.51
CA THR A 2 4.28 -24.50 -10.26
C THR A 2 3.47 -23.66 -9.28
N GLN A 3 3.97 -22.48 -8.93
CA GLN A 3 3.26 -21.58 -8.02
C GLN A 3 1.97 -21.11 -8.71
N LYS A 4 0.81 -21.30 -8.07
CA LYS A 4 -0.48 -20.80 -8.59
C LYS A 4 -0.40 -19.28 -8.76
N VAL A 5 -0.54 -18.81 -10.00
CA VAL A 5 -0.62 -17.37 -10.30
C VAL A 5 -1.89 -16.81 -9.65
N LYS A 6 -1.73 -15.91 -8.68
CA LYS A 6 -2.86 -15.21 -8.06
C LYS A 6 -3.18 -13.98 -8.90
N ILE A 7 -4.43 -13.90 -9.38
CA ILE A 7 -4.89 -12.83 -10.26
C ILE A 7 -5.82 -11.87 -9.51
N LEU A 8 -5.61 -10.57 -9.68
CA LEU A 8 -6.46 -9.48 -9.17
C LEU A 8 -7.37 -8.93 -10.25
N ASP A 9 -8.64 -8.72 -9.89
CA ASP A 9 -9.54 -7.84 -10.63
C ASP A 9 -9.36 -6.37 -10.21
N ILE A 10 -9.94 -5.46 -10.99
CA ILE A 10 -9.82 -4.02 -10.78
C ILE A 10 -10.42 -3.55 -9.44
N ASP A 11 -11.45 -4.20 -8.92
CA ASP A 11 -12.10 -3.76 -7.67
C ASP A 11 -11.24 -4.12 -6.46
N ARG A 12 -10.69 -5.34 -6.44
CA ARG A 12 -9.68 -5.74 -5.44
C ARG A 12 -8.43 -4.88 -5.53
N LEU A 13 -8.00 -4.51 -6.74
CA LEU A 13 -6.84 -3.65 -6.96
C LEU A 13 -7.02 -2.23 -6.40
N VAL A 14 -8.18 -1.63 -6.68
CA VAL A 14 -8.56 -0.30 -6.16
C VAL A 14 -8.54 -0.27 -4.64
N VAL A 15 -9.08 -1.33 -4.02
CA VAL A 15 -9.07 -1.47 -2.56
C VAL A 15 -7.64 -1.66 -2.04
N ALA A 16 -6.82 -2.49 -2.69
CA ALA A 16 -5.47 -2.79 -2.22
C ALA A 16 -4.55 -1.56 -2.27
N ILE A 17 -4.61 -0.77 -3.33
CA ILE A 17 -3.72 0.38 -3.53
C ILE A 17 -4.34 1.69 -3.00
N ALA A 18 -5.62 1.69 -2.62
CA ALA A 18 -6.35 2.87 -2.15
C ALA A 18 -6.35 4.06 -3.14
N ILE A 19 -6.32 3.77 -4.44
CA ILE A 19 -6.44 4.76 -5.53
C ILE A 19 -7.62 4.44 -6.44
N SER A 20 -8.23 5.46 -7.03
CA SER A 20 -9.42 5.27 -7.87
C SER A 20 -9.09 4.58 -9.20
N ARG A 21 -10.09 3.90 -9.78
CA ARG A 21 -10.00 3.27 -11.11
C ARG A 21 -9.53 4.25 -12.19
N ASN A 22 -9.99 5.50 -12.16
CA ASN A 22 -9.55 6.55 -13.09
C ASN A 22 -8.05 6.85 -12.93
N THR A 23 -7.56 6.93 -11.69
CA THR A 23 -6.13 7.15 -11.42
C THR A 23 -5.30 5.99 -11.96
N ILE A 24 -5.76 4.74 -11.77
CA ILE A 24 -5.09 3.55 -12.32
C ILE A 24 -5.02 3.63 -13.84
N ASN A 25 -6.12 3.98 -14.53
CA ASN A 25 -6.11 4.14 -15.98
C ASN A 25 -5.10 5.22 -16.43
N THR A 26 -5.09 6.38 -15.79
CA THR A 26 -4.12 7.45 -16.09
C THR A 26 -2.68 7.02 -15.84
N LEU A 27 -2.40 6.23 -14.81
CA LEU A 27 -1.05 5.72 -14.56
C LEU A 27 -0.62 4.69 -15.61
N ILE A 28 -1.55 3.85 -16.10
CA ILE A 28 -1.29 2.90 -17.18
C ILE A 28 -0.96 3.64 -18.48
N GLU A 29 -1.76 4.65 -18.83
CA GLU A 29 -1.52 5.51 -20.01
C GLU A 29 -0.13 6.15 -19.97
N ASN A 30 0.30 6.59 -18.79
CA ASN A 30 1.62 7.18 -18.57
C ASN A 30 2.75 6.17 -18.32
N LYS A 31 2.49 4.86 -18.49
CA LYS A 31 3.45 3.76 -18.25
C LYS A 31 4.05 3.75 -16.82
N ALA A 32 3.35 4.34 -15.86
CA ALA A 32 3.75 4.42 -14.46
C ALA A 32 3.09 3.35 -13.57
N PHE A 33 2.30 2.45 -14.17
CA PHE A 33 1.60 1.36 -13.50
C PHE A 33 1.57 0.11 -14.39
N PRO A 34 1.60 -1.11 -13.81
CA PRO A 34 1.56 -2.35 -14.57
C PRO A 34 0.35 -2.46 -15.50
N ALA A 35 0.59 -2.95 -16.73
CA ALA A 35 -0.46 -3.11 -17.71
C ALA A 35 -1.36 -4.31 -17.38
N PRO A 36 -2.69 -4.21 -17.59
CA PRO A 36 -3.59 -5.33 -17.31
C PRO A 36 -3.41 -6.47 -18.32
N ILE A 37 -3.43 -7.69 -17.81
CA ILE A 37 -3.67 -8.90 -18.58
C ILE A 37 -5.13 -8.91 -19.03
N GLN A 38 -5.35 -9.01 -20.34
CA GLN A 38 -6.67 -9.14 -20.95
C GLN A 38 -6.78 -10.53 -21.57
N ILE A 39 -7.48 -11.44 -20.91
CA ILE A 39 -7.61 -12.83 -21.36
C ILE A 39 -8.78 -12.97 -22.36
N LEU A 40 -9.92 -12.35 -22.07
CA LEU A 40 -11.09 -12.33 -22.95
C LEU A 40 -12.03 -11.16 -22.62
N GLY A 41 -12.52 -10.47 -23.63
CA GLY A 41 -13.43 -9.33 -23.47
C GLY A 41 -12.78 -8.10 -22.82
N LYS A 42 -13.57 -7.31 -22.07
CA LYS A 42 -13.11 -6.05 -21.44
C LYS A 42 -12.53 -6.24 -20.03
N ALA A 43 -12.39 -7.46 -19.55
CA ALA A 43 -11.96 -7.75 -18.18
C ALA A 43 -10.45 -7.51 -18.02
N LYS A 44 -10.09 -6.52 -17.19
CA LYS A 44 -8.70 -6.21 -16.82
C LYS A 44 -8.28 -7.02 -15.59
N ARG A 45 -7.14 -7.70 -15.68
CA ARG A 45 -6.58 -8.53 -14.62
C ARG A 45 -5.11 -8.19 -14.37
N TRP A 46 -4.62 -8.43 -13.16
CA TRP A 46 -3.19 -8.24 -12.83
C TRP A 46 -2.65 -9.42 -12.04
N ASP A 47 -1.38 -9.75 -12.24
CA ASP A 47 -0.68 -10.65 -11.34
C ASP A 47 -0.44 -9.93 -10.00
N VAL A 48 -0.84 -10.56 -8.91
CA VAL A 48 -0.55 -10.09 -7.55
C VAL A 48 0.91 -9.70 -7.38
N LYS A 49 1.84 -10.52 -7.84
CA LYS A 49 3.28 -10.29 -7.64
C LYS A 49 3.78 -9.06 -8.36
N GLU A 50 3.23 -8.79 -9.55
CA GLU A 50 3.59 -7.63 -10.34
C GLU A 50 3.11 -6.35 -9.64
N ILE A 51 1.88 -6.35 -9.14
CA ILE A 51 1.35 -5.24 -8.35
C ILE A 51 2.16 -5.06 -7.07
N GLU A 52 2.48 -6.15 -6.38
CA GLU A 52 3.29 -6.10 -5.16
C GLU A 52 4.69 -5.52 -5.42
N SER A 53 5.35 -5.94 -6.49
CA SER A 53 6.64 -5.40 -6.92
C SER A 53 6.56 -3.89 -7.17
N TRP A 54 5.50 -3.42 -7.82
CA TRP A 54 5.25 -1.99 -8.01
C TRP A 54 5.03 -1.25 -6.67
N MET A 55 4.22 -1.79 -5.76
CA MET A 55 3.97 -1.19 -4.45
C MET A 55 5.26 -1.07 -3.62
N ARG A 56 6.10 -2.11 -3.68
CA ARG A 56 7.41 -2.16 -3.03
C ARG A 56 8.36 -1.11 -3.58
N ALA A 57 8.40 -0.94 -4.89
CA ALA A 57 9.18 0.11 -5.52
C ALA A 57 8.75 1.50 -5.02
N LYS A 58 7.44 1.75 -4.87
CA LYS A 58 6.93 3.00 -4.28
C LYS A 58 7.31 3.21 -2.82
N ILE A 59 7.29 2.15 -2.02
CA ILE A 59 7.77 2.20 -0.63
C ILE A 59 9.26 2.54 -0.58
N LEU A 60 10.06 1.96 -1.49
CA LEU A 60 11.50 2.22 -1.57
C LEU A 60 11.79 3.66 -2.00
N GLU A 61 11.08 4.19 -3.00
CA GLU A 61 11.15 5.60 -3.42
C GLU A 61 10.92 6.55 -2.23
N ARG A 62 9.95 6.25 -1.36
CA ARG A 62 9.68 7.04 -0.15
C ARG A 62 10.87 7.00 0.83
N ASN A 63 11.50 5.86 1.02
CA ASN A 63 12.50 5.65 2.08
C ASN A 63 13.90 6.22 1.77
N HIS A 64 14.19 6.64 0.52
CA HIS A 64 15.46 7.29 0.09
C HIS A 64 16.73 6.82 0.83
N SER A 65 17.08 5.54 0.68
CA SER A 65 18.43 4.99 0.91
C SER A 65 18.51 3.61 0.24
N PRO A 66 19.61 3.26 -0.47
CA PRO A 66 19.79 1.95 -1.08
C PRO A 66 20.19 0.96 0.02
N LYS A 67 19.22 0.57 0.85
CA LYS A 67 19.38 -0.57 1.74
C LYS A 67 18.74 -1.78 1.10
N GLU A 68 19.61 -2.77 0.89
CA GLU A 68 19.36 -4.12 0.44
C GLU A 68 18.00 -4.63 0.91
N TYR A 69 17.24 -5.15 -0.05
CA TYR A 69 16.12 -6.07 0.11
C TYR A 69 15.49 -6.10 1.51
N TYR A 70 14.57 -5.18 1.80
CA TYR A 70 13.70 -5.30 2.96
C TYR A 70 12.92 -6.62 2.83
N ASP A 71 13.19 -7.54 3.76
CA ASP A 71 12.51 -8.82 3.90
C ASP A 71 11.08 -8.63 4.39
N TYR A 72 10.22 -8.17 3.50
CA TYR A 72 8.77 -8.26 3.65
C TYR A 72 8.26 -9.65 3.26
N HIS A 73 9.15 -10.62 2.98
CA HIS A 73 8.81 -12.04 2.90
C HIS A 73 8.82 -12.64 4.30
N ARG A 74 8.02 -12.06 5.19
CA ARG A 74 7.56 -12.81 6.36
C ARG A 74 6.71 -13.97 5.83
N PRO A 75 7.09 -15.25 6.02
CA PRO A 75 6.34 -16.38 5.46
C PRO A 75 4.88 -16.39 5.93
N GLU A 76 4.57 -15.82 7.09
CA GLU A 76 3.21 -15.61 7.59
C GLU A 76 2.36 -14.66 6.71
N ASN A 77 3.00 -13.85 5.86
CA ASN A 77 2.34 -12.91 4.94
C ASN A 77 2.22 -13.42 3.49
N GLU A 78 2.67 -14.64 3.15
CA GLU A 78 2.58 -15.21 1.78
C GLU A 78 1.14 -15.25 1.21
N ASN A 79 0.13 -15.13 2.08
CA ASN A 79 -1.28 -15.09 1.70
C ASN A 79 -1.96 -13.73 1.86
N LYS A 80 -1.30 -12.70 2.43
CA LYS A 80 -1.89 -11.38 2.63
C LYS A 80 -1.27 -10.37 1.67
N LEU A 81 -2.11 -9.83 0.78
CA LEU A 81 -1.68 -8.77 -0.13
C LEU A 81 -1.22 -7.55 0.67
N LEU A 82 -0.08 -6.99 0.28
CA LEU A 82 0.32 -5.66 0.72
C LEU A 82 -0.79 -4.65 0.38
N ARG A 83 -1.13 -3.79 1.33
CA ARG A 83 -2.22 -2.82 1.21
C ARG A 83 -1.77 -1.44 1.63
N PHE A 84 -2.37 -0.43 1.02
CA PHE A 84 -2.30 0.95 1.46
C PHE A 84 -3.63 1.40 2.05
N HIS A 85 -3.58 2.20 3.11
CA HIS A 85 -4.72 2.96 3.60
C HIS A 85 -4.71 4.37 3.03
N SER A 86 -5.87 4.85 2.60
CA SER A 86 -6.08 6.27 2.32
C SER A 86 -6.25 7.06 3.61
N TYR A 87 -6.09 8.38 3.57
CA TYR A 87 -6.46 9.23 4.71
C TYR A 87 -7.94 9.03 5.15
N ALA A 88 -8.85 8.83 4.19
CA ALA A 88 -10.25 8.56 4.51
C ALA A 88 -10.40 7.28 5.33
N THR A 89 -9.62 6.25 5.01
CA THR A 89 -9.55 4.99 5.76
C THR A 89 -8.97 5.20 7.16
N LEU A 90 -7.84 5.92 7.27
CA LEU A 90 -7.24 6.26 8.57
C LEU A 90 -8.21 7.04 9.47
N LYS A 91 -8.97 7.98 8.90
CA LYS A 91 -9.97 8.73 9.65
C LYS A 91 -11.12 7.84 10.11
N ALA A 92 -11.63 6.99 9.22
CA ALA A 92 -12.84 6.19 9.47
C ALA A 92 -12.59 4.99 10.40
N GLU A 93 -11.50 4.25 10.17
CA GLU A 93 -11.22 3.00 10.89
C GLU A 93 -10.37 3.23 12.14
N PHE A 94 -9.48 4.22 12.08
CA PHE A 94 -8.47 4.44 13.13
C PHE A 94 -8.67 5.74 13.91
N GLY A 95 -9.68 6.54 13.57
CA GLY A 95 -10.03 7.77 14.29
C GLY A 95 -8.97 8.87 14.23
N VAL A 96 -8.00 8.80 13.31
CA VAL A 96 -6.88 9.74 13.26
C VAL A 96 -7.28 11.01 12.50
N ALA A 97 -7.30 12.14 13.20
CA ALA A 97 -7.52 13.45 12.60
C ALA A 97 -6.33 13.91 11.76
N ARG A 98 -6.59 14.68 10.70
CA ARG A 98 -5.55 15.17 9.77
C ARG A 98 -4.46 15.98 10.45
N SER A 99 -4.82 16.89 11.35
CA SER A 99 -3.86 17.72 12.09
C SER A 99 -2.96 16.86 12.98
N SER A 100 -3.54 15.92 13.72
CA SER A 100 -2.80 14.97 14.56
C SER A 100 -1.85 14.11 13.74
N LEU A 101 -2.29 13.63 12.57
CA LEU A 101 -1.46 12.85 11.65
C LEU A 101 -0.21 13.63 11.23
N TYR A 102 -0.36 14.90 10.83
CA TYR A 102 0.79 15.73 10.44
C TYR A 102 1.72 16.04 11.61
N VAL A 103 1.18 16.29 12.80
CA VAL A 103 1.99 16.51 14.01
C VAL A 103 2.80 15.25 14.33
N LEU A 104 2.15 14.09 14.38
CA LEU A 104 2.82 12.83 14.66
C LEU A 104 3.88 12.49 13.61
N MET A 105 3.61 12.73 12.32
CA MET A 105 4.59 12.52 11.26
C MET A 105 5.81 13.44 11.41
N ARG A 106 5.58 14.74 11.68
CA ARG A 106 6.64 15.72 11.92
C ARG A 106 7.51 15.33 13.10
N ASP A 107 6.89 14.82 14.16
CA ASP A 107 7.57 14.44 15.40
C ASP A 107 8.19 13.02 15.32
N GLY A 108 8.18 12.39 14.13
CA GLY A 108 8.70 11.03 13.90
C GLY A 108 7.86 9.92 14.54
N GLY A 109 6.71 10.27 15.11
CA GLY A 109 5.80 9.40 15.82
C GLY A 109 4.74 8.75 14.95
N PHE A 110 4.76 8.86 13.61
CA PHE A 110 3.86 8.12 12.70
C PHE A 110 4.50 7.92 11.32
N PRO A 111 4.26 6.81 10.61
CA PRO A 111 4.84 6.57 9.28
C PRO A 111 4.47 7.64 8.26
N HIS A 112 5.44 8.00 7.41
CA HIS A 112 5.20 8.90 6.29
C HIS A 112 4.47 8.18 5.14
N PRO A 113 3.56 8.87 4.43
CA PRO A 113 2.83 8.25 3.33
C PRO A 113 3.73 8.00 2.12
N VAL A 114 3.38 6.97 1.37
CA VAL A 114 3.94 6.64 0.06
C VAL A 114 3.19 7.42 -1.02
N LYS A 115 3.92 8.04 -1.95
CA LYS A 115 3.34 8.73 -3.10
C LYS A 115 2.93 7.71 -4.17
N LEU A 116 1.62 7.57 -4.40
CA LEU A 116 1.05 6.59 -5.33
C LEU A 116 0.75 7.20 -6.71
N SER A 117 0.44 8.50 -6.74
CA SER A 117 0.31 9.28 -7.96
C SER A 117 0.63 10.75 -7.70
N ALA A 118 0.50 11.61 -8.71
CA ALA A 118 0.67 13.05 -8.55
C ALA A 118 -0.23 13.67 -7.46
N ARG A 119 -1.43 13.11 -7.24
CA ARG A 119 -2.45 13.64 -6.32
C ARG A 119 -2.83 12.70 -5.19
N ARG A 120 -2.28 11.48 -5.16
CA ARG A 120 -2.67 10.44 -4.20
C ARG A 120 -1.46 9.92 -3.45
N VAL A 121 -1.65 9.76 -2.15
CA VAL A 121 -0.70 9.14 -1.24
C VAL A 121 -1.43 8.08 -0.42
N GLY A 122 -0.70 7.09 0.09
CA GLY A 122 -1.24 6.04 0.95
C GLY A 122 -0.25 5.62 2.01
N TRP A 123 -0.74 5.13 3.14
CA TRP A 123 0.09 4.60 4.23
C TRP A 123 0.12 3.09 4.15
N VAL A 124 1.27 2.47 4.36
CA VAL A 124 1.38 1.00 4.35
C VAL A 124 0.53 0.46 5.51
N GLU A 125 -0.40 -0.45 5.23
CA GLU A 125 -1.32 -1.02 6.23
C GLU A 125 -0.56 -1.60 7.43
N SER A 126 0.50 -2.37 7.19
CA SER A 126 1.30 -2.97 8.25
C SER A 126 1.97 -1.92 9.14
N GLU A 127 2.55 -0.86 8.57
CA GLU A 127 3.21 0.21 9.36
C GLU A 127 2.21 0.95 10.26
N VAL A 128 0.98 1.11 9.80
CA VAL A 128 -0.10 1.72 10.60
C VAL A 128 -0.50 0.78 11.74
N ILE A 129 -0.69 -0.50 11.46
CA ILE A 129 -1.02 -1.51 12.48
C ILE A 129 0.10 -1.59 13.53
N ASP A 130 1.35 -1.73 13.10
CA ASP A 130 2.53 -1.80 13.97
C ASP A 130 2.60 -0.58 14.90
N TRP A 131 2.29 0.61 14.38
CA TRP A 131 2.23 1.82 15.18
C TRP A 131 1.15 1.76 16.27
N PHE A 132 -0.06 1.32 15.95
CA PHE A 132 -1.16 1.17 16.92
C PHE A 132 -0.84 0.13 18.00
N GLU A 133 -0.24 -0.99 17.61
CA GLU A 133 0.24 -2.01 18.54
C GLU A 133 1.28 -1.44 19.51
N ALA A 134 2.23 -0.64 19.00
CA ALA A 134 3.21 0.04 19.83
C ALA A 134 2.55 1.02 20.83
N GLN A 135 1.51 1.77 20.43
CA GLN A 135 0.78 2.65 21.37
C GLN A 135 0.03 1.85 22.44
N LYS A 136 -0.59 0.73 22.05
CA LYS A 136 -1.27 -0.18 22.99
C LYS A 136 -0.30 -0.73 24.03
N LEU A 137 0.90 -1.15 23.61
CA LEU A 137 1.94 -1.66 24.49
C LEU A 137 2.44 -0.57 25.45
N LYS A 138 2.73 0.64 24.95
CA LYS A 138 3.12 1.79 25.79
C LYS A 138 2.09 2.08 26.87
N ARG A 139 0.79 2.03 26.53
CA ARG A 139 -0.29 2.23 27.51
C ARG A 139 -0.34 1.14 28.59
N GLN A 140 0.01 -0.10 28.27
CA GLN A 140 0.01 -1.21 29.21
C GLN A 140 1.23 -1.22 30.15
N MET A 141 2.26 -0.44 29.82
CA MET A 141 3.48 -0.30 30.61
C MET A 141 3.45 0.91 31.57
N LEU A 142 2.34 1.66 31.57
CA LEU A 142 2.03 2.75 32.51
C LEU A 142 1.07 2.24 33.59
#